data_AF-A0A1G7Q0Y6-F1
#
_entry.id   AF-A0A1G7Q0Y6-F1
#
_cell.length_a   1.000
_cell.length_b   1.000
_cell.length_c   1.000
_cell.angle_alpha   90.00
_cell.angle_beta   90.00
_cell.angle_gamma   90.00
#
_symmetry.space_group_name_H-M   'P 1'
#
loop_
_entity.id
_entity.type
_entity.pdbx_description
1 polymer ?
#
loop_
_entity_poly.entity_id
_entity_poly.type
_entity_poly.pdbx_seq_one_letter_code
_entity_poly.pdbx_strand_id
1 'polypeptide(L)'
;MKYGLIVFYSYQHGLMAEKMLKKNNIPVEFVPTPRSITESCSHSLKFGLESLRVVQNLLQRLNIPYKGIYEVERIPAGYKIVKII
;
A
#
# COMPACT_ATOMS: atom_id res chain seq x y z
N MET A 1 4.83 12.69 9.78
CA MET A 1 4.02 12.40 8.58
C MET A 1 3.72 10.92 8.56
N LYS A 2 2.46 10.55 8.30
CA LYS A 2 2.00 9.17 8.26
C LYS A 2 1.42 8.84 6.88
N TYR A 3 1.62 7.63 6.39
CA TYR A 3 1.05 7.16 5.13
C TYR A 3 0.80 5.66 5.17
N GLY A 4 -0.05 5.17 4.28
CA GLY A 4 -0.31 3.75 4.10
C GLY A 4 0.58 3.14 3.03
N LEU A 5 0.96 1.88 3.21
CA LEU A 5 1.59 1.02 2.22
C LEU A 5 0.75 -0.23 2.01
N ILE A 6 0.45 -0.53 0.75
CA ILE A 6 -0.12 -1.81 0.34
C ILE A 6 1.02 -2.65 -0.22
N VAL A 7 1.27 -3.81 0.39
CA VAL A 7 2.27 -4.75 -0.08
C VAL A 7 1.58 -5.85 -0.85
N PHE A 8 2.05 -6.13 -2.06
CA PHE A 8 1.44 -7.11 -2.95
C PHE A 8 2.27 -8.39 -3.04
N TYR A 9 1.63 -9.49 -3.42
CA TYR A 9 2.32 -10.75 -3.72
C TYR A 9 3.11 -10.69 -5.03
N SER A 10 2.73 -9.81 -5.97
CA SER A 10 3.39 -9.66 -7.26
C SER A 10 3.28 -8.25 -7.80
N TYR A 11 4.16 -7.90 -8.74
CA TYR A 11 4.15 -6.59 -9.41
C TYR A 11 2.85 -6.35 -10.20
N GLN A 12 2.29 -7.40 -10.80
CA GLN A 12 1.04 -7.32 -11.57
C GLN A 12 -0.16 -6.93 -10.70
N HIS A 13 -0.25 -7.46 -9.47
CA HIS A 13 -1.30 -7.06 -8.53
C HIS A 13 -1.17 -5.58 -8.13
N GLY A 14 0.07 -5.11 -7.92
CA GLY A 14 0.33 -3.70 -7.65
C GLY A 14 -0.07 -2.79 -8.81
N LEU A 15 0.31 -3.12 -10.04
CA LEU A 15 -0.09 -2.36 -11.23
C LEU A 15 -1.61 -2.30 -11.42
N MET A 16 -2.29 -3.44 -11.21
CA MET A 16 -3.74 -3.51 -11.32
C MET A 16 -4.40 -2.62 -10.26
N ALA A 17 -3.96 -2.71 -9.00
CA ALA A 17 -4.44 -1.87 -7.91
C ALA A 17 -4.19 -0.37 -8.21
N GLU A 18 -3.01 -0.01 -8.69
CA GLU A 18 -2.65 1.37 -9.00
C GLU A 18 -3.61 1.97 -10.03
N LYS A 19 -3.80 1.26 -11.15
CA LYS A 19 -4.68 1.69 -12.23
C LYS A 19 -6.12 1.87 -11.74
N MET A 20 -6.60 0.97 -10.88
CA MET A 20 -7.97 1.03 -10.37
C MET A 20 -8.16 2.12 -9.32
N LEU A 21 -7.19 2.33 -8.44
CA LEU A 21 -7.20 3.41 -7.44
C LEU A 21 -7.15 4.78 -8.13
N LYS A 22 -6.26 4.97 -9.11
CA LYS A 22 -6.19 6.20 -9.92
C LYS A 22 -7.48 6.46 -10.70
N LYS A 23 -8.11 5.43 -11.27
CA LYS A 23 -9.43 5.55 -11.93
C LYS A 23 -10.55 6.04 -10.99
N ASN A 24 -10.43 5.79 -9.70
CA ASN A 24 -11.37 6.25 -8.67
C ASN A 24 -10.92 7.56 -8.00
N ASN A 25 -10.01 8.31 -8.61
CA ASN A 25 -9.44 9.57 -8.09
C ASN A 25 -8.73 9.41 -6.74
N ILE A 26 -8.20 8.22 -6.44
CA ILE A 26 -7.42 7.99 -5.22
C ILE A 26 -5.94 8.18 -5.57
N PRO A 27 -5.26 9.18 -4.99
CA PRO A 27 -3.85 9.41 -5.26
C PRO A 27 -3.01 8.29 -4.65
N VAL A 28 -2.29 7.58 -5.51
CA VAL A 28 -1.40 6.49 -5.13
C VAL A 28 -0.08 6.58 -5.90
N GLU A 29 0.99 6.16 -5.24
CA GLU A 29 2.36 6.22 -5.75
C GLU A 29 3.00 4.84 -5.65
N PHE A 30 3.60 4.37 -6.74
CA PHE A 30 4.36 3.13 -6.75
C PHE A 30 5.73 3.37 -6.13
N VAL A 31 6.05 2.65 -5.05
CA VAL A 31 7.28 2.84 -4.27
C VAL A 31 7.98 1.51 -4.01
N PRO A 32 9.32 1.50 -3.85
CA PRO A 32 10.02 0.31 -3.41
C PRO A 32 9.54 -0.10 -2.00
N THR A 33 9.33 -1.40 -1.80
CA THR A 33 8.94 -1.93 -0.49
C THR A 33 10.09 -1.72 0.50
N PRO A 34 9.85 -1.09 1.67
CA PRO A 34 10.88 -0.95 2.70
C PRO A 34 11.46 -2.32 3.10
N ARG A 35 12.79 -2.41 3.25
CA ARG A 35 13.51 -3.65 3.61
C ARG A 35 13.01 -4.32 4.90
N SER A 36 12.35 -3.57 5.77
CA SER A 36 11.72 -4.11 6.99
C SER A 36 10.50 -4.99 6.71
N ILE A 37 9.96 -5.01 5.49
CA ILE A 37 8.78 -5.78 5.07
C ILE A 37 9.14 -6.85 4.00
N THR A 38 10.37 -6.82 3.47
CA THR A 38 10.75 -7.53 2.24
C THR A 38 10.86 -9.05 2.41
N GLU A 39 9.88 -9.77 1.88
CA GLU A 39 10.00 -11.20 1.54
C GLU A 39 9.26 -11.62 0.27
N SER A 40 8.59 -10.72 -0.49
CA SER A 40 7.72 -11.18 -1.59
C SER A 40 7.69 -10.33 -2.86
N CYS A 41 7.56 -9.00 -2.79
CA CYS A 41 7.61 -8.15 -3.97
C CYS A 41 8.42 -6.89 -3.71
N SER A 42 9.29 -6.53 -4.66
CA SER A 42 10.16 -5.35 -4.58
C SER A 42 9.40 -4.02 -4.55
N HIS A 43 8.08 -4.04 -4.73
CA HIS A 43 7.26 -2.84 -4.84
C HIS A 43 5.97 -2.89 -4.02
N SER A 44 5.54 -1.70 -3.61
CA SER A 44 4.34 -1.42 -2.82
C SER A 44 3.62 -0.18 -3.36
N LEU A 45 2.35 -0.02 -3.01
CA LEU A 45 1.62 1.21 -3.27
C LEU A 45 1.52 2.06 -2.01
N LYS A 46 2.00 3.29 -2.11
CA LYS A 46 1.85 4.32 -1.09
C LYS A 46 0.58 5.12 -1.34
N PHE A 47 -0.16 5.38 -0.27
CA PHE A 47 -1.41 6.14 -0.30
C PHE A 47 -1.57 6.96 1.00
N GLY A 48 -2.41 7.99 0.97
CA GLY A 48 -2.74 8.76 2.16
C GLY A 48 -3.68 7.98 3.09
N LEU A 49 -3.45 8.00 4.40
CA LEU A 49 -4.25 7.23 5.36
C LEU A 49 -5.73 7.64 5.37
N GLU A 50 -6.06 8.87 4.98
CA GLU A 50 -7.42 9.33 4.76
C GLU A 50 -8.20 8.46 3.76
N SER A 51 -7.48 7.81 2.83
CA SER A 51 -8.04 6.94 1.80
C SER A 51 -8.09 5.46 2.22
N LEU A 52 -7.62 5.09 3.42
CA LEU A 52 -7.50 3.69 3.86
C LEU A 52 -8.78 2.90 3.68
N ARG A 53 -9.92 3.44 4.12
CA ARG A 53 -11.21 2.76 4.02
C ARG A 53 -11.64 2.55 2.57
N VAL A 54 -11.38 3.52 1.71
CA VAL A 54 -11.73 3.44 0.28
C VAL A 54 -10.82 2.44 -0.43
N VAL A 55 -9.52 2.49 -0.16
CA VAL A 55 -8.52 1.54 -0.67
C VAL A 55 -8.90 0.12 -0.29
N GLN A 56 -9.17 -0.14 0.99
CA GLN A 56 -9.56 -1.47 1.48
C GLN A 56 -10.83 -1.97 0.80
N ASN A 57 -11.87 -1.15 0.73
CA ASN A 57 -13.13 -1.49 0.05
C ASN A 57 -12.89 -1.80 -1.44
N LEU A 58 -12.04 -1.04 -2.12
CA LEU A 58 -11.75 -1.24 -3.54
C LEU A 58 -11.00 -2.56 -3.78
N LEU A 59 -9.96 -2.83 -2.98
CA LEU A 59 -9.20 -4.08 -3.08
C LEU A 59 -10.08 -5.31 -2.84
N GLN A 60 -10.98 -5.24 -1.84
CA GLN A 60 -11.95 -6.30 -1.56
C GLN A 60 -12.97 -6.47 -2.71
N ARG A 61 -13.58 -5.38 -3.19
CA ARG A 61 -14.56 -5.43 -4.29
C ARG A 61 -13.98 -5.98 -5.58
N LEU A 62 -12.73 -5.65 -5.88
CA LEU A 62 -12.03 -6.10 -7.08
C LEU A 62 -11.32 -7.44 -6.90
N ASN A 63 -11.39 -8.02 -5.70
CA ASN A 63 -10.74 -9.27 -5.32
C ASN A 63 -9.23 -9.28 -5.67
N ILE A 64 -8.56 -8.13 -5.51
CA ILE A 64 -7.13 -7.99 -5.80
C ILE A 64 -6.35 -8.57 -4.61
N PRO A 65 -5.53 -9.62 -4.79
CA PRO A 65 -4.78 -10.20 -3.70
C PRO A 65 -3.61 -9.31 -3.27
N TYR A 66 -3.48 -9.09 -1.97
CA TYR A 66 -2.41 -8.32 -1.33
C TYR A 66 -1.92 -9.04 -0.07
N LYS A 67 -0.65 -8.83 0.29
CA LYS A 67 0.00 -9.47 1.45
C LYS A 67 -0.39 -8.81 2.77
N GLY A 68 -0.60 -7.50 2.73
CA GLY A 68 -1.05 -6.74 3.89
C GLY A 68 -1.03 -5.24 3.63
N ILE A 69 -1.65 -4.50 4.55
CA ILE A 69 -1.63 -3.04 4.57
C ILE A 69 -0.92 -2.58 5.84
N TYR A 70 -0.01 -1.62 5.67
CA TYR A 70 0.86 -1.13 6.72
C TYR A 70 0.73 0.38 6.86
N GLU A 71 0.68 0.87 8.09
CA GLU A 71 0.89 2.28 8.41
C GLU A 71 2.40 2.52 8.55
N VAL A 72 2.90 3.55 7.89
CA VAL A 72 4.27 4.03 8.07
C VAL A 72 4.24 5.44 8.64
N GLU A 73 4.89 5.60 9.79
CA GLU A 73 5.08 6.86 10.48
C GLU A 73 6.55 7.25 10.47
N ARG A 74 6.85 8.45 9.95
CA ARG A 74 8.21 9.00 10.03
C ARG A 74 8.48 9.55 11.43
N ILE A 75 9.51 9.02 12.08
CA ILE A 75 9.99 9.42 13.42
C ILE A 75 11.42 9.96 13.32
N PRO A 76 11.93 10.71 14.32
CA PRO A 76 13.31 11.24 14.28
C PRO A 76 14.38 10.17 14.07
N ALA A 77 14.18 8.96 14.60
CA ALA A 77 15.08 7.82 14.47
C ALA A 77 14.92 7.00 13.17
N GLY A 78 14.02 7.41 12.25
CA GLY A 78 13.75 6.71 10.99
C GLY A 78 12.26 6.53 10.69
N TYR A 79 11.81 5.28 10.57
CA TYR A 79 10.42 4.94 10.26
C TYR A 79 9.90 3.89 11.23
N LYS A 80 8.67 4.10 11.71
CA LYS A 80 7.89 3.10 12.42
C LYS A 80 6.88 2.51 11.45
N ILE A 81 6.82 1.20 11.36
CA ILE A 81 5.91 0.47 10.46
C ILE A 81 5.01 -0.41 11.33
N VAL A 82 3.69 -0.29 11.15
CA VAL A 82 2.70 -1.07 11.88
C VAL A 82 1.78 -1.74 10.87
N LYS A 83 1.62 -3.07 10.98
CA LYS A 83 0.66 -3.80 10.14
C LYS A 83 -0.76 -3.49 10.62
N ILE A 84 -1.62 -3.04 9.71
CA ILE A 84 -3.03 -2.75 9.99
C ILE A 84 -3.90 -3.98 9.63
N ILE A 85 -3.62 -4.62 8.49
CA ILE A 85 -4.40 -5.74 7.91
C ILE A 85 -3.43 -6.79 7.38
#